data_AF-A0A1Y5E5R9-F1
#
_entry.id   AF-A0A1Y5E5R9-F1
#
_cell.length_a   1.000
_cell.length_b   1.000
_cell.length_c   1.000
_cell.angle_alpha   90.00
_cell.angle_beta   90.00
_cell.angle_gamma   90.00
#
_symmetry.space_group_name_H-M   'P 1'
#
loop_
_entity.id
_entity.type
_entity.pdbx_description
1 polymer ?
#
loop_
_entity_poly.entity_id
_entity_poly.type
_entity_poly.pdbx_seq_one_letter_code
_entity_poly.pdbx_strand_id
1 'polypeptide(L)'
;MTEQWWLILGLAIGTYSIRLGGYFLGAQLPSSGAWSRALTALPGSLIAALLAVILIQGGTADWLAASIALAVAMLTRSLPLTMIAGIVAVWFLRISL
;
A
#
# COMPACT_ATOMS: atom_id res chain seq x y z
N MET A 1 -5.70 -1.37 32.69
CA MET A 1 -6.74 -0.44 32.22
C MET A 1 -6.16 0.94 31.92
N THR A 2 -5.28 1.49 32.77
CA THR A 2 -4.61 2.79 32.55
C THR A 2 -3.40 2.71 31.61
N GLU A 3 -2.67 1.60 31.59
CA GLU A 3 -1.49 1.41 30.72
C GLU A 3 -1.85 1.45 29.22
N GLN A 4 -3.02 0.92 28.85
CA GLN A 4 -3.51 0.98 27.47
C GLN A 4 -3.71 2.42 27.00
N TRP A 5 -4.13 3.34 27.88
CA TRP A 5 -4.33 4.74 27.52
C TRP A 5 -3.02 5.44 27.20
N TRP A 6 -1.94 5.14 27.92
CA TRP A 6 -0.61 5.67 27.60
C TRP A 6 -0.04 5.11 26.29
N LEU A 7 -0.30 3.84 26.00
CA LEU A 7 0.05 3.27 24.69
C LEU A 7 -0.72 3.94 23.56
N ILE A 8 -2.04 4.11 23.73
CA ILE A 8 -2.89 4.78 22.73
C ILE A 8 -2.43 6.22 22.52
N LEU A 9 -2.15 6.96 23.59
CA LEU A 9 -1.68 8.35 23.49
C LEU A 9 -0.29 8.44 22.83
N GLY A 10 0.63 7.55 23.18
CA GLY A 10 1.95 7.49 22.53
C GLY A 10 1.84 7.21 21.02
N LEU A 11 1.03 6.21 20.64
CA LEU A 11 0.78 5.87 19.24
C LEU A 11 0.04 6.98 18.50
N ALA A 12 -0.91 7.65 19.14
CA ALA A 12 -1.63 8.78 18.58
C ALA A 12 -0.67 9.94 18.29
N ILE A 13 0.12 10.34 19.28
CA ILE A 13 1.12 11.42 19.13
C ILE A 13 2.08 11.06 17.99
N GLY A 14 2.67 9.86 18.00
CA GLY A 14 3.58 9.43 16.92
C GLY A 14 2.92 9.47 15.54
N THR A 15 1.70 8.95 15.42
CA THR A 15 0.97 8.93 14.14
C THR A 15 0.68 10.33 13.63
N TYR A 16 0.20 11.23 14.51
CA TYR A 16 -0.10 12.60 14.13
C TYR A 16 1.17 13.40 13.83
N SER A 17 2.25 13.20 14.57
CA SER A 17 3.54 13.84 14.29
C SER A 17 4.08 13.44 12.92
N ILE A 18 4.02 12.16 12.54
CA ILE A 18 4.47 11.70 11.20
C ILE A 18 3.59 12.29 10.10
N ARG A 19 2.26 12.29 10.28
CA ARG A 19 1.33 12.85 9.29
C ARG A 19 1.51 14.36 9.12
N LEU A 20 1.61 15.11 10.22
CA LEU A 20 1.84 16.55 10.22
C LEU A 20 3.22 16.87 9.62
N GLY A 21 4.26 16.14 10.03
CA GLY A 21 5.60 16.27 9.47
C GLY A 21 5.61 16.05 7.96
N GLY A 22 4.96 14.98 7.49
CA GLY A 22 4.80 14.70 6.06
C GLY A 22 4.05 15.80 5.30
N TYR A 23 3.01 16.39 5.90
CA TYR A 23 2.29 17.52 5.32
C TYR A 23 3.18 18.77 5.19
N PHE A 24 3.88 19.16 6.26
CA PHE A 24 4.76 20.34 6.27
C PHE A 24 6.00 20.16 5.36
N LEU A 25 6.60 18.97 5.34
CA LEU A 25 7.72 18.65 4.44
C LEU A 25 7.23 18.54 3.00
N GLY A 26 6.04 17.97 2.79
CA GLY A 26 5.37 17.87 1.50
C GLY A 26 5.14 19.23 0.84
N ALA A 27 4.73 20.23 1.62
CA ALA A 27 4.54 21.60 1.14
C ALA A 27 5.86 22.28 0.70
N GLN A 28 7.01 21.80 1.18
CA GLN A 28 8.34 22.30 0.83
C GLN A 28 8.99 21.51 -0.31
N LEU A 29 8.32 20.48 -0.86
CA LEU A 29 8.88 19.68 -1.94
C LEU A 29 9.03 20.50 -3.22
N PRO A 30 10.11 20.30 -4.00
CA PRO A 30 10.29 20.97 -5.28
C PRO A 30 9.13 20.65 -6.23
N SER A 31 8.49 21.71 -6.74
CA SER A 31 7.37 21.59 -7.70
C SER A 31 7.83 21.41 -9.15
N SER A 32 9.10 21.63 -9.45
CA SER A 32 9.65 21.50 -10.81
C SER A 32 11.02 20.81 -10.82
N GLY A 33 11.41 20.33 -12.01
CA GLY A 33 12.69 19.65 -12.24
C GLY A 33 12.66 18.13 -12.02
N ALA A 34 13.84 17.52 -12.06
CA ALA A 34 14.00 16.06 -11.98
C ALA A 34 13.56 15.48 -10.62
N TRP A 35 13.81 16.20 -9.52
CA TRP A 35 13.42 15.79 -8.17
C TRP A 35 11.91 15.69 -8.00
N SER A 36 11.14 16.65 -8.53
CA SER A 36 9.67 16.60 -8.47
C SER A 36 9.09 15.34 -9.13
N ARG A 37 9.63 14.96 -10.30
CA ARG A 37 9.23 13.73 -11.00
C ARG A 37 9.59 12.47 -10.21
N ALA A 38 10.79 12.43 -9.62
CA ALA A 38 11.23 11.31 -8.79
C ALA A 38 10.30 11.15 -7.56
N LEU A 39 9.99 12.24 -6.86
CA LEU A 39 9.10 12.24 -5.70
C LEU A 39 7.65 11.86 -6.05
N THR A 40 7.17 12.27 -7.22
CA THR A 40 5.84 11.89 -7.73
C THR A 40 5.76 10.40 -8.08
N ALA A 41 6.88 9.79 -8.49
CA ALA A 41 6.98 8.37 -8.80
C ALA A 41 7.15 7.48 -7.56
N LEU A 42 7.64 8.03 -6.43
CA LEU A 42 7.92 7.27 -5.20
C LEU A 42 6.73 6.45 -4.67
N PRO A 43 5.49 6.98 -4.59
CA PRO A 43 4.38 6.21 -4.01
C PRO A 43 4.11 4.93 -4.81
N GLY A 44 4.11 5.03 -6.15
CA GLY A 44 3.90 3.88 -7.02
C GLY A 44 5.04 2.88 -6.97
N SER A 45 6.30 3.35 -6.98
CA SER A 45 7.46 2.46 -6.90
C SER A 45 7.58 1.77 -5.55
N LEU A 46 7.22 2.44 -4.45
CA LEU A 46 7.17 1.86 -3.11
C LEU A 46 6.15 0.72 -3.05
N ILE A 47 4.93 0.94 -3.56
CA ILE A 47 3.89 -0.10 -3.62
C ILE A 47 4.38 -1.30 -4.46
N ALA A 48 5.00 -1.05 -5.62
CA ALA A 48 5.52 -2.11 -6.47
C ALA A 48 6.65 -2.90 -5.79
N ALA A 49 7.57 -2.23 -5.08
CA ALA A 49 8.64 -2.88 -4.33
C ALA A 49 8.10 -3.73 -3.18
N LEU A 50 7.12 -3.20 -2.42
CA LEU A 50 6.45 -3.95 -1.36
C LEU A 50 5.74 -5.19 -1.90
N LEU A 51 4.98 -5.03 -2.99
CA LEU A 51 4.31 -6.15 -3.65
C LEU A 51 5.30 -7.20 -4.14
N ALA A 52 6.42 -6.78 -4.73
CA ALA A 52 7.47 -7.69 -5.18
C ALA A 52 8.01 -8.53 -4.01
N VAL A 53 8.30 -7.91 -2.87
CA VAL A 53 8.76 -8.61 -1.66
C VAL A 53 7.69 -9.57 -1.12
N ILE A 54 6.42 -9.14 -1.08
CA ILE A 54 5.29 -9.98 -0.66
C ILE A 54 5.16 -11.22 -1.57
N LEU A 55 5.30 -11.05 -2.89
CA LEU A 55 5.19 -12.14 -3.84
C LEU A 55 6.40 -13.08 -3.85
N ILE A 56 7.59 -12.58 -3.51
CA ILE A 56 8.80 -13.41 -3.34
C ILE A 56 8.67 -14.29 -2.09
N GLN A 57 8.10 -13.76 -1.01
CA GLN A 57 7.88 -14.51 0.23
C GLN A 57 6.60 -15.36 0.20
N GLY A 58 5.69 -15.06 -0.73
CA GLY A 58 4.40 -15.72 -0.89
C GLY A 58 4.47 -17.03 -1.67
N GLY A 59 3.35 -17.74 -1.68
CA GLY A 59 3.18 -19.01 -2.42
C GLY A 59 2.62 -18.84 -3.82
N THR A 60 2.35 -19.97 -4.49
CA THR A 60 1.67 -20.02 -5.79
C THR A 60 0.29 -19.37 -5.76
N ALA A 61 -0.44 -19.50 -4.65
CA ALA A 61 -1.74 -18.86 -4.44
C ALA A 61 -1.66 -17.32 -4.50
N ASP A 62 -0.65 -16.72 -3.88
CA ASP A 62 -0.50 -15.26 -3.85
C ASP A 62 -0.14 -14.71 -5.26
N TRP A 63 0.68 -15.44 -6.03
CA TRP A 63 1.01 -15.12 -7.42
C TRP A 63 -0.20 -15.17 -8.36
N LEU A 64 -1.03 -16.22 -8.24
CA LEU A 64 -2.25 -16.35 -9.03
C LEU A 64 -3.24 -15.23 -8.70
N ALA A 65 -3.43 -14.94 -7.42
CA ALA A 65 -4.34 -13.88 -7.01
C ALA A 65 -3.87 -12.48 -7.45
N ALA A 66 -2.57 -12.20 -7.35
CA ALA A 66 -1.99 -10.96 -7.86
C ALA A 66 -2.15 -10.83 -9.39
N SER A 67 -2.02 -11.93 -10.12
CA SER A 67 -2.24 -11.97 -11.57
C SER A 67 -3.70 -11.67 -11.94
N ILE A 68 -4.65 -12.24 -11.18
CA ILE A 68 -6.10 -11.95 -11.34
C ILE A 68 -6.38 -10.48 -11.04
N ALA A 69 -5.86 -9.94 -9.93
CA ALA A 69 -6.02 -8.54 -9.59
C ALA A 69 -5.45 -7.62 -10.68
N LEU A 70 -4.28 -7.94 -11.22
CA LEU A 70 -3.67 -7.19 -12.33
C LEU A 70 -4.52 -7.23 -13.59
N ALA A 71 -5.07 -8.39 -13.96
CA ALA A 71 -5.97 -8.51 -15.12
C ALA A 71 -7.24 -7.65 -14.94
N VAL A 72 -7.86 -7.68 -13.76
CA VAL A 72 -9.04 -6.86 -13.45
C VAL A 72 -8.71 -5.37 -13.45
N ALA A 73 -7.55 -4.98 -12.93
CA ALA A 73 -7.09 -3.60 -12.96
C ALA A 73 -6.92 -3.09 -14.39
N MET A 74 -6.34 -3.90 -15.27
CA MET A 74 -6.12 -3.54 -16.68
C MET A 74 -7.44 -3.40 -17.46
N LEU A 75 -8.41 -4.29 -17.22
CA LEU A 75 -9.70 -4.28 -17.91
C LEU A 75 -10.65 -3.20 -17.39
N THR A 76 -10.80 -3.08 -16.06
CA THR A 76 -11.81 -2.19 -15.46
C THR A 76 -11.29 -0.78 -15.22
N ARG A 77 -9.96 -0.60 -15.09
CA ARG A 77 -9.31 0.64 -14.65
C ARG A 77 -9.94 1.22 -13.36
N SER A 78 -10.55 0.37 -12.54
CA SER A 78 -11.27 0.78 -11.34
C SER A 78 -10.67 0.11 -10.10
N LEU A 79 -10.25 0.96 -9.15
CA LEU A 79 -9.64 0.51 -7.91
C LEU A 79 -10.59 -0.37 -7.07
N PRO A 80 -11.88 -0.02 -6.87
CA PRO A 80 -12.75 -0.82 -6.02
C PRO A 80 -12.97 -2.24 -6.54
N LEU A 81 -13.21 -2.42 -7.85
CA LEU A 81 -13.38 -3.76 -8.44
C LEU A 81 -12.10 -4.57 -8.35
N THR A 82 -10.95 -3.93 -8.60
CA THR A 82 -9.64 -4.58 -8.47
C THR A 82 -9.40 -5.11 -7.05
N MET A 83 -9.71 -4.30 -6.04
CA MET A 83 -9.56 -4.70 -4.63
C MET A 83 -10.47 -5.88 -4.28
N ILE A 84 -11.75 -5.81 -4.64
CA ILE A 84 -12.71 -6.89 -4.37
C ILE A 84 -12.26 -8.18 -5.06
N ALA A 85 -11.90 -8.11 -6.34
CA ALA A 85 -11.46 -9.27 -7.10
C ALA A 85 -10.19 -9.90 -6.50
N GLY A 86 -9.20 -9.08 -6.13
CA GLY A 86 -7.96 -9.57 -5.51
C GLY A 86 -8.21 -10.23 -4.16
N ILE A 87 -9.03 -9.62 -3.29
CA ILE A 87 -9.37 -10.18 -1.97
C ILE A 87 -10.08 -11.53 -2.14
N VAL A 88 -11.10 -11.60 -3.00
CA VAL A 88 -11.85 -12.83 -3.27
C VAL A 88 -10.94 -13.91 -3.85
N ALA A 89 -10.06 -13.55 -4.79
CA ALA A 89 -9.11 -14.49 -5.39
C ALA A 89 -8.12 -15.08 -4.38
N VAL A 90 -7.46 -14.24 -3.57
CA VAL A 90 -6.53 -14.73 -2.52
C VAL A 90 -7.27 -15.62 -1.52
N TRP A 91 -8.44 -15.17 -1.05
CA TRP A 91 -9.23 -15.91 -0.08
C TRP A 91 -9.62 -17.30 -0.60
N PHE A 92 -10.13 -17.37 -1.83
CA PHE A 92 -10.53 -18.62 -2.45
C PHE A 92 -9.33 -19.55 -2.71
N LEU A 93 -8.22 -19.00 -3.21
CA LEU A 93 -7.03 -19.80 -3.50
C LEU A 93 -6.38 -20.37 -2.24
N ARG A 94 -6.32 -19.59 -1.15
CA ARG A 94 -5.78 -20.05 0.15
C ARG A 94 -6.64 -21.10 0.85
N ILE A 95 -7.95 -21.15 0.59
CA ILE A 95 -8.78 -22.20 1.18
C ILE A 95 -8.71 -23.50 0.35
N SER A 96 -8.32 -23.41 -0.91
CA SER A 96 -8.26 -24.54 -1.85
C SER A 96 -6.88 -25.23 -1.96
N LEU A 97 -5.79 -24.54 -1.60
CA LEU A 97 -4.39 -24.98 -1.69
C LEU A 97 -3.75 -25.05 -0.31
#